data_AF-A0A813Y1J0-F1
#
_entry.id   AF-A0A813Y1J0-F1
#
_cell.length_a   1.000
_cell.length_b   1.000
_cell.length_c   1.000
_cell.angle_alpha   90.00
_cell.angle_beta   90.00
_cell.angle_gamma   90.00
#
_symmetry.space_group_name_H-M   'P 1'
#
loop_
_entity.id
_entity.type
_entity.pdbx_description
1 polymer ?
#
loop_
_entity_poly.entity_id
_entity_poly.type
_entity_poly.pdbx_seq_one_letter_code
_entity_poly.pdbx_strand_id
1 'polypeptide(L)'
;MMTNEQVYSLAIERLLGIDIPERAKFIRTLMAEMTRILNHTLAVGCHALDVGAMTPFFWLFEEREKIMEFYERVSGARMHAAYVRPGGVAFDLPLGFMEDVYKWCEAYTRRIDEVDDLLTGNRIWIQRTQNIGIVTAEEALNLSFSGVMLRGSGIKWDLRKTQPYDAYDKVEFDVPIGVNGDCFDR
;
A
#
# COMPACT_ATOMS: atom_id res chain seq x y z
N MET A 1 -5.05 -1.29 -7.62
CA MET A 1 -5.22 -1.50 -9.07
C MET A 1 -4.34 -0.59 -9.90
N MET A 2 -4.17 0.68 -9.52
CA MET A 2 -3.20 1.59 -10.15
C MET A 2 -1.77 1.05 -10.18
N THR A 3 -1.35 0.31 -9.15
CA THR A 3 -0.02 -0.33 -9.12
C THR A 3 0.19 -1.37 -10.22
N ASN A 4 -0.88 -2.08 -10.63
CA ASN A 4 -0.82 -3.04 -11.73
C ASN A 4 -0.78 -2.32 -13.09
N GLU A 5 -1.54 -1.23 -13.22
CA GLU A 5 -1.48 -0.34 -14.39
C GLU A 5 -0.10 0.33 -14.51
N GLN A 6 0.51 0.69 -13.38
CA GLN A 6 1.83 1.30 -13.28
C GLN A 6 2.92 0.35 -13.74
N VAL A 7 2.95 -0.90 -13.26
CA VAL A 7 3.98 -1.88 -13.72
C VAL A 7 3.86 -2.13 -15.22
N TYR A 8 2.63 -2.19 -15.75
CA TYR A 8 2.40 -2.34 -17.19
C TYR A 8 2.89 -1.12 -17.97
N SER A 9 2.57 0.08 -17.50
CA SER A 9 2.99 1.34 -18.14
C SER A 9 4.51 1.49 -18.12
N LEU A 10 5.16 1.22 -16.99
CA LEU A 10 6.62 1.27 -16.85
C LEU A 10 7.32 0.27 -17.77
N ALA A 11 6.75 -0.93 -17.95
CA ALA A 11 7.31 -1.92 -18.87
C ALA A 11 7.28 -1.42 -20.33
N ILE A 12 6.17 -0.81 -20.75
CA ILE A 12 6.03 -0.26 -22.11
C ILE A 12 6.90 0.98 -22.30
N GLU A 13 6.95 1.88 -21.32
CA GLU A 13 7.77 3.09 -21.36
C GLU A 13 9.26 2.75 -21.48
N ARG A 14 9.71 1.70 -20.77
CA ARG A 14 11.07 1.18 -20.87
C ARG A 14 11.37 0.56 -22.24
N LEU A 15 10.40 -0.12 -22.87
CA LEU A 15 10.55 -0.66 -24.22
C LEU A 15 10.58 0.44 -25.29
N LEU A 16 9.80 1.50 -25.11
CA LEU A 16 9.75 2.64 -26.03
C LEU A 16 10.89 3.65 -25.81
N GLY A 17 11.59 3.60 -24.68
CA GLY A 17 12.65 4.53 -24.33
C GLY A 17 12.16 5.96 -24.10
N ILE A 18 10.90 6.13 -23.66
CA ILE A 18 10.28 7.44 -23.43
C ILE A 18 10.42 7.81 -21.95
N ASP A 19 10.81 9.05 -21.67
CA ASP A 19 10.74 9.61 -20.32
C ASP A 19 9.44 10.42 -20.13
N ILE A 20 8.93 10.38 -18.91
CA ILE A 20 7.62 10.89 -18.54
C ILE A 20 7.78 12.26 -17.88
N PRO A 21 6.84 13.20 -18.08
CA PRO A 21 6.84 14.47 -17.36
C PRO A 21 6.91 14.29 -15.83
N GLU A 22 7.64 15.18 -15.16
CA GLU A 22 7.87 15.09 -13.72
C GLU A 22 6.58 15.12 -12.91
N ARG A 23 5.60 15.95 -13.31
CA ARG A 23 4.26 16.00 -12.70
C ARG A 23 3.56 14.64 -12.73
N ALA A 24 3.64 13.92 -13.84
CA ALA A 24 3.01 12.61 -13.98
C ALA A 24 3.68 11.55 -13.10
N LYS A 25 5.00 11.61 -12.89
CA LYS A 25 5.71 10.75 -11.93
C LYS A 25 5.20 10.96 -10.50
N PHE A 26 5.05 12.21 -10.07
CA PHE A 26 4.49 12.52 -8.74
C PHE A 26 3.04 12.08 -8.57
N ILE A 27 2.18 12.30 -9.57
CA ILE A 27 0.78 11.85 -9.52
C ILE A 27 0.72 10.32 -9.42
N ARG A 28 1.53 9.59 -10.19
CA ARG A 28 1.62 8.14 -10.11
C ARG A 28 2.06 7.67 -8.72
N THR A 29 3.11 8.27 -8.16
CA THR A 29 3.58 7.93 -6.82
C THR A 29 2.50 8.19 -5.76
N LEU A 30 1.81 9.33 -5.82
CA LEU A 30 0.69 9.64 -4.92
C LEU A 30 -0.42 8.58 -5.01
N MET A 31 -0.90 8.30 -6.22
CA MET A 31 -2.00 7.35 -6.43
C MET A 31 -1.60 5.91 -6.11
N ALA A 32 -0.32 5.56 -6.29
CA ALA A 32 0.24 4.26 -5.92
C ALA A 32 0.28 4.07 -4.40
N GLU A 33 0.68 5.10 -3.63
CA GLU A 33 0.65 5.04 -2.17
C GLU A 33 -0.79 5.04 -1.61
N MET A 34 -1.73 5.75 -2.24
CA MET A 34 -3.16 5.59 -1.91
C MET A 34 -3.66 4.16 -2.19
N THR A 35 -3.26 3.55 -3.31
CA THR A 35 -3.56 2.13 -3.58
C THR A 35 -2.93 1.22 -2.54
N ARG A 36 -1.71 1.52 -2.08
CA ARG A 36 -1.03 0.75 -1.03
C ARG A 36 -1.83 0.78 0.27
N ILE A 37 -2.27 1.97 0.71
CA ILE A 37 -3.12 2.12 1.89
C ILE A 37 -4.40 1.29 1.73
N LEU A 38 -5.09 1.43 0.59
CA LEU A 38 -6.31 0.68 0.29
C LEU A 38 -6.12 -0.85 0.27
N ASN A 39 -4.92 -1.33 -0.09
CA ASN A 39 -4.60 -2.75 -0.07
C ASN A 39 -4.30 -3.24 1.35
N HIS A 40 -3.52 -2.49 2.14
CA HIS A 40 -3.19 -2.89 3.51
C HIS A 40 -4.41 -2.81 4.44
N THR A 41 -5.30 -1.82 4.28
CA THR A 41 -6.54 -1.77 5.06
C THR A 41 -7.43 -2.98 4.80
N LEU A 42 -7.49 -3.44 3.55
CA LEU A 42 -8.21 -4.67 3.21
C LEU A 42 -7.50 -5.90 3.80
N ALA A 43 -6.18 -6.00 3.66
CA ALA A 43 -5.41 -7.14 4.16
C ALA A 43 -5.54 -7.29 5.68
N VAL A 44 -5.33 -6.22 6.44
CA VAL A 44 -5.46 -6.21 7.90
C VAL A 44 -6.90 -6.39 8.32
N GLY A 45 -7.85 -5.69 7.67
CA GLY A 45 -9.27 -5.79 7.99
C GLY A 45 -9.83 -7.19 7.79
N CYS A 46 -9.52 -7.85 6.67
CA CYS A 46 -9.92 -9.23 6.41
C CYS A 46 -9.19 -10.22 7.32
N HIS A 47 -7.89 -10.04 7.56
CA HIS A 47 -7.15 -10.90 8.48
C HIS A 47 -7.72 -10.85 9.90
N ALA A 48 -8.04 -9.65 10.38
CA ALA A 48 -8.71 -9.45 11.66
C ALA A 48 -10.08 -10.15 11.71
N LEU A 49 -10.87 -10.02 10.64
CA LEU A 49 -12.18 -10.67 10.51
C LEU A 49 -12.07 -12.20 10.56
N ASP A 50 -11.12 -12.78 9.84
CA ASP A 50 -10.91 -14.24 9.78
C ASP A 50 -10.45 -14.82 11.13
N VAL A 51 -9.72 -14.04 11.93
CA VAL A 51 -9.33 -14.41 13.31
C VAL A 51 -10.51 -14.25 14.28
N GLY A 52 -11.48 -13.38 13.97
CA GLY A 52 -12.73 -13.19 14.70
C GLY A 52 -12.99 -11.75 15.20
N ALA A 53 -12.10 -10.81 14.91
CA ALA A 53 -12.27 -9.40 15.25
C ALA A 53 -13.07 -8.67 14.15
N MET A 54 -14.37 -8.52 14.36
CA MET A 54 -15.27 -7.91 13.37
C MET A 54 -15.22 -6.37 13.34
N THR A 55 -14.90 -5.71 14.46
CA THR A 55 -15.00 -4.25 14.56
C THR A 55 -14.00 -3.47 13.70
N PRO A 56 -12.70 -3.85 13.62
CA PRO A 56 -11.73 -3.12 12.77
C PRO A 56 -12.11 -3.13 11.30
N PHE A 57 -12.75 -4.22 10.84
CA PHE A 57 -13.17 -4.35 9.46
C PHE A 57 -14.11 -3.22 9.05
N PHE A 58 -15.13 -2.91 9.86
CA PHE A 58 -16.07 -1.84 9.54
C PHE A 58 -15.44 -0.44 9.58
N TRP A 59 -14.55 -0.17 10.54
CA TRP A 59 -13.85 1.11 10.64
C TRP A 59 -12.93 1.35 9.43
N LEU A 60 -12.15 0.33 9.05
CA LEU A 60 -11.24 0.42 7.91
C LEU A 60 -11.99 0.53 6.57
N PHE A 61 -13.18 -0.08 6.46
CA PHE A 61 -14.00 0.03 5.26
C PHE A 61 -14.61 1.42 5.07
N GLU A 62 -14.93 2.15 6.14
CA GLU A 62 -15.35 3.56 6.05
C GLU A 62 -14.24 4.41 5.39
N GLU A 63 -13.00 4.27 5.87
CA GLU A 63 -11.85 4.98 5.30
C GLU A 63 -11.55 4.55 3.86
N ARG A 64 -11.77 3.27 3.56
CA ARG A 64 -11.62 2.74 2.21
C ARG A 64 -12.61 3.34 1.22
N GLU A 65 -13.85 3.61 1.64
CA GLU A 65 -14.84 4.27 0.79
C GLU A 65 -14.45 5.71 0.47
N LYS A 66 -13.86 6.45 1.42
CA LYS A 66 -13.31 7.79 1.18
C LYS A 66 -12.20 7.77 0.11
N ILE A 67 -11.33 6.76 0.14
CA ILE A 67 -10.32 6.56 -0.92
C ILE A 67 -10.98 6.24 -2.27
N MET A 68 -12.08 5.47 -2.29
CA MET A 68 -12.81 5.18 -3.52
C MET A 68 -13.48 6.41 -4.12
N GLU A 69 -13.95 7.34 -3.29
CA GLU A 69 -14.43 8.65 -3.76
C GLU A 69 -13.31 9.43 -4.46
N PHE A 70 -12.08 9.38 -3.93
CA PHE A 70 -10.92 9.98 -4.60
C PHE A 70 -10.63 9.31 -5.95
N TYR A 71 -10.77 7.98 -6.06
CA TYR A 71 -10.65 7.30 -7.36
C TYR A 71 -11.74 7.71 -8.35
N GLU A 72 -12.98 7.83 -7.86
CA GLU A 72 -14.12 8.27 -8.68
C GLU A 72 -13.91 9.70 -9.20
N ARG A 73 -13.41 10.61 -8.36
CA ARG A 73 -13.13 12.00 -8.78
C ARG A 73 -12.04 12.11 -9.83
N VAL A 74 -11.03 11.23 -9.79
CA VAL A 74 -9.87 11.28 -10.69
C VAL A 74 -10.12 10.54 -12.00
N SER A 75 -10.86 9.44 -11.96
CA SER A 75 -11.01 8.53 -13.12
C SER A 75 -12.45 8.32 -13.60
N GLY A 76 -13.43 8.72 -12.80
CA GLY A 76 -14.86 8.41 -13.02
C GLY A 76 -15.27 7.01 -12.55
N ALA A 77 -14.34 6.17 -12.08
CA ALA A 77 -14.61 4.83 -11.57
C ALA A 77 -14.06 4.63 -10.17
N ARG A 78 -14.78 3.87 -9.33
CA ARG A 78 -14.40 3.62 -7.93
C ARG A 78 -13.27 2.61 -7.73
N MET A 79 -13.16 1.66 -8.66
CA MET A 79 -12.16 0.59 -8.60
C MET A 79 -11.32 0.57 -9.88
N HIS A 80 -11.91 0.17 -11.01
CA HIS A 80 -11.20 0.02 -12.30
C HIS A 80 -11.04 1.36 -13.00
N ALA A 81 -9.98 2.08 -12.65
CA ALA A 81 -9.78 3.46 -13.04
C ALA A 81 -9.13 3.65 -14.43
N ALA A 82 -8.30 2.70 -14.91
CA ALA A 82 -7.58 2.83 -16.20
C ALA A 82 -6.90 4.20 -16.39
N TYR A 83 -6.34 4.71 -15.29
CA TYR A 83 -5.86 6.08 -15.14
C TYR A 83 -4.37 6.18 -15.45
N VAL A 84 -3.60 5.18 -15.00
CA VAL A 84 -2.17 5.09 -15.33
C VAL A 84 -2.05 4.42 -16.69
N ARG A 85 -1.50 5.16 -17.66
CA ARG A 85 -1.36 4.70 -19.05
C ARG A 85 0.08 4.84 -19.51
N PRO A 86 0.53 4.04 -20.49
CA PRO A 86 1.83 4.25 -21.11
C PRO A 86 1.95 5.68 -21.65
N GLY A 87 2.95 6.42 -21.21
CA GLY A 87 3.15 7.84 -21.51
C GLY A 87 2.75 8.80 -20.37
N GLY A 88 2.30 8.28 -19.22
CA GLY A 88 2.02 9.09 -18.03
C GLY A 88 0.65 8.78 -17.42
N VAL A 89 -0.25 9.74 -17.50
CA VAL A 89 -1.53 9.74 -16.79
C VAL A 89 -2.63 10.19 -17.75
N ALA A 90 -3.83 9.61 -17.63
CA ALA A 90 -4.95 9.90 -18.54
C ALA A 90 -5.48 11.34 -18.42
N PHE A 91 -5.67 11.82 -17.19
CA PHE A 91 -6.21 13.15 -16.89
C PHE A 91 -5.43 13.81 -15.75
N ASP A 92 -5.37 15.14 -15.73
CA ASP A 92 -4.79 15.85 -14.57
C ASP A 92 -5.74 15.80 -13.36
N LEU A 93 -5.23 16.12 -12.18
CA LEU A 93 -6.00 16.14 -10.94
C LEU A 93 -7.06 17.27 -10.97
N PRO A 94 -8.28 17.02 -10.45
CA PRO A 94 -9.28 18.07 -10.34
C PRO A 94 -8.89 19.11 -9.29
N LEU A 95 -9.38 20.34 -9.46
CA LEU A 95 -9.15 21.43 -8.49
C LEU A 95 -9.72 21.06 -7.11
N GLY A 96 -8.96 21.38 -6.05
CA GLY A 96 -9.33 21.06 -4.65
C GLY A 96 -9.01 19.63 -4.19
N PHE A 97 -8.58 18.73 -5.10
CA PHE A 97 -8.28 17.34 -4.74
C PHE A 97 -7.22 17.21 -3.64
N MET A 98 -6.14 17.97 -3.73
CA MET A 98 -5.03 17.87 -2.77
C MET A 98 -5.41 18.31 -1.36
N GLU A 99 -6.30 19.29 -1.23
CA GLU A 99 -6.77 19.76 0.08
C GLU A 99 -7.63 18.70 0.77
N ASP A 100 -8.47 18.01 0.01
CA ASP A 100 -9.33 16.95 0.54
C ASP A 100 -8.50 15.71 0.93
N VAL A 101 -7.51 15.34 0.12
CA VAL A 101 -6.55 14.27 0.45
C VAL A 101 -5.77 14.63 1.72
N TYR A 102 -5.33 15.87 1.87
CA TYR A 102 -4.60 16.32 3.06
C TYR A 102 -5.46 16.20 4.33
N LYS A 103 -6.71 16.70 4.30
CA LYS A 103 -7.65 16.55 5.42
C LYS A 103 -7.92 15.09 5.77
N TRP A 104 -8.03 14.24 4.74
CA TRP A 104 -8.21 12.81 4.95
C TRP A 104 -6.99 12.18 5.62
N CYS A 105 -5.77 12.51 5.20
CA CYS A 105 -4.55 12.02 5.84
C CYS A 105 -4.48 12.37 7.33
N GLU A 106 -4.86 13.59 7.73
CA GLU A 106 -4.89 14.00 9.15
C GLU A 106 -5.89 13.17 9.98
N ALA A 107 -7.05 12.85 9.39
CA ALA A 107 -8.06 12.02 10.05
C ALA A 107 -7.65 10.53 10.10
N TYR A 108 -7.00 10.05 9.03
CA TYR A 108 -6.63 8.64 8.86
C TYR A 108 -5.59 8.19 9.90
N THR A 109 -4.65 9.06 10.29
CA THR A 109 -3.67 8.74 11.35
C THR A 109 -4.36 8.33 12.64
N ARG A 110 -5.39 9.09 13.08
CA ARG A 110 -6.14 8.76 14.31
C ARG A 110 -6.86 7.42 14.19
N ARG A 111 -7.37 7.09 13.00
CA ARG A 111 -8.04 5.81 12.75
C ARG A 111 -7.09 4.62 12.80
N ILE A 112 -5.84 4.81 12.36
CA ILE A 112 -4.82 3.78 12.51
C ILE A 112 -4.51 3.54 13.98
N ASP A 113 -4.34 4.60 14.76
CA ASP A 113 -4.06 4.50 16.20
C ASP A 113 -5.19 3.73 16.93
N GLU A 114 -6.46 4.03 16.63
CA GLU A 114 -7.62 3.32 17.18
C GLU A 114 -7.64 1.81 16.83
N VAL A 115 -7.19 1.46 15.62
CA VAL A 115 -7.11 0.06 15.17
C VAL A 115 -5.91 -0.65 15.82
N ASP A 116 -4.78 0.04 15.96
CA ASP A 116 -3.56 -0.49 16.59
C ASP A 116 -3.80 -0.78 18.08
N ASP A 117 -4.45 0.15 18.79
CA ASP A 117 -4.84 -0.02 20.20
C ASP A 117 -5.69 -1.28 20.42
N LEU A 118 -6.57 -1.61 19.46
CA LEU A 118 -7.47 -2.76 19.58
C LEU A 118 -6.82 -4.09 19.20
N LEU A 119 -5.87 -4.11 18.27
CA LEU A 119 -5.24 -5.32 17.76
C LEU A 119 -3.89 -5.60 18.42
N THR A 120 -2.96 -4.66 18.39
CA THR A 120 -1.55 -4.87 18.75
C THR A 120 -1.38 -5.11 20.25
N GLY A 121 -2.14 -4.42 21.09
CA GLY A 121 -2.15 -4.64 22.54
C GLY A 121 -2.96 -5.87 23.00
N ASN A 122 -3.71 -6.50 22.10
CA ASN A 122 -4.65 -7.54 22.48
C ASN A 122 -3.94 -8.90 22.64
N ARG A 123 -4.07 -9.48 23.84
CA ARG A 123 -3.52 -10.80 24.15
C ARG A 123 -4.06 -11.91 23.23
N ILE A 124 -5.33 -11.85 22.84
CA ILE A 124 -5.93 -12.84 21.95
C ILE A 124 -5.30 -12.74 20.57
N TRP A 125 -5.05 -11.52 20.09
CA TRP A 125 -4.40 -11.29 18.81
C TRP A 125 -2.97 -11.84 18.81
N ILE A 126 -2.17 -11.46 19.81
CA ILE A 126 -0.79 -11.91 19.96
C ILE A 126 -0.73 -13.44 20.04
N GLN A 127 -1.59 -14.08 20.84
CA GLN A 127 -1.63 -15.56 20.93
C GLN A 127 -1.95 -16.26 19.60
N ARG A 128 -2.62 -15.57 18.67
CA ARG A 128 -3.07 -16.12 17.39
C ARG A 128 -2.16 -15.75 16.21
N THR A 129 -1.19 -14.87 16.41
CA THR A 129 -0.29 -14.41 15.34
C THR A 129 1.18 -14.61 15.68
N GLN A 130 1.56 -14.48 16.95
CA GLN A 130 2.92 -14.64 17.39
C GLN A 130 3.38 -16.10 17.27
N ASN A 131 4.56 -16.32 16.73
CA ASN A 131 5.15 -17.64 16.43
C ASN A 131 4.32 -18.53 15.47
N ILE A 132 3.37 -17.95 14.72
CA ILE A 132 2.60 -18.69 13.71
C ILE A 132 3.16 -18.38 12.31
N GLY A 133 3.36 -19.43 11.51
CA GLY A 133 3.84 -19.29 10.13
C GLY A 133 5.23 -18.66 10.07
N ILE A 134 6.15 -19.15 10.90
CA ILE A 134 7.54 -18.70 10.94
C ILE A 134 8.20 -19.06 9.61
N VAL A 135 8.80 -18.07 8.95
CA VAL A 135 9.56 -18.25 7.71
C VAL A 135 10.97 -17.71 7.93
N THR A 136 11.97 -18.56 7.74
CA THR A 136 13.38 -18.14 7.82
C THR A 136 13.78 -17.33 6.59
N ALA A 137 14.80 -16.48 6.72
CA ALA A 137 15.31 -15.66 5.61
C ALA A 137 15.76 -16.53 4.41
N GLU A 138 16.39 -17.68 4.66
CA GLU A 138 16.85 -18.59 3.61
C GLU A 138 15.68 -19.24 2.87
N GLU A 139 14.67 -19.72 3.60
CA GLU A 139 13.45 -20.29 3.00
C GLU A 139 12.71 -19.23 2.18
N ALA A 140 12.60 -18.00 2.69
CA ALA A 140 11.93 -16.92 1.98
C ALA A 140 12.59 -16.61 0.64
N LEU A 141 13.94 -16.67 0.56
CA LEU A 141 14.68 -16.50 -0.69
C LEU A 141 14.52 -17.71 -1.62
N ASN A 142 14.65 -18.93 -1.09
CA ASN A 142 14.52 -20.16 -1.88
C ASN A 142 13.12 -20.32 -2.47
N LEU A 143 12.08 -19.93 -1.73
CA LEU A 143 10.68 -19.93 -2.17
C LEU A 143 10.33 -18.69 -3.02
N SER A 144 11.29 -17.80 -3.28
CA SER A 144 11.08 -16.58 -4.05
C SER A 144 9.95 -15.69 -3.52
N PHE A 145 9.82 -15.62 -2.20
CA PHE A 145 8.90 -14.68 -1.56
C PHE A 145 9.31 -13.24 -1.87
N SER A 146 8.35 -12.32 -1.78
CA SER A 146 8.59 -10.90 -2.04
C SER A 146 7.77 -10.00 -1.11
N GLY A 147 8.16 -8.72 -1.04
CA GLY A 147 7.43 -7.71 -0.29
C GLY A 147 7.44 -7.95 1.22
N VAL A 148 6.25 -7.95 1.83
CA VAL A 148 6.07 -8.06 3.29
C VAL A 148 6.63 -9.37 3.83
N MET A 149 6.48 -10.48 3.10
CA MET A 149 6.98 -11.78 3.53
C MET A 149 8.51 -11.80 3.71
N LEU A 150 9.27 -11.19 2.79
CA LEU A 150 10.73 -11.07 2.93
C LEU A 150 11.12 -10.15 4.08
N ARG A 151 10.39 -9.03 4.23
CA ARG A 151 10.67 -8.04 5.26
C ARG A 151 10.37 -8.55 6.66
N GLY A 152 9.30 -9.34 6.82
CA GLY A 152 8.97 -10.00 8.08
C GLY A 152 10.08 -10.95 8.54
N SER A 153 10.72 -11.65 7.60
CA SER A 153 11.87 -12.55 7.87
C SER A 153 13.22 -11.83 8.06
N GLY A 154 13.24 -10.49 8.17
CA GLY A 154 14.45 -9.71 8.46
C GLY A 154 15.29 -9.29 7.25
N ILE A 155 14.86 -9.59 6.03
CA ILE A 155 15.59 -9.20 4.81
C ILE A 155 15.23 -7.75 4.44
N LYS A 156 16.25 -6.88 4.40
CA LYS A 156 16.11 -5.47 4.03
C LYS A 156 15.97 -5.29 2.51
N TRP A 157 14.81 -5.66 1.97
CA TRP A 157 14.54 -5.58 0.53
C TRP A 157 13.23 -4.85 0.22
N ASP A 158 13.34 -3.72 -0.47
CA ASP A 158 12.22 -3.00 -1.07
C ASP A 158 12.67 -2.42 -2.41
N LEU A 159 11.89 -2.68 -3.47
CA LEU A 159 12.17 -2.19 -4.81
C LEU A 159 12.16 -0.66 -4.87
N ARG A 160 11.33 0.01 -4.07
CA ARG A 160 11.23 1.48 -4.07
C ARG A 160 12.51 2.17 -3.59
N LYS A 161 13.33 1.49 -2.78
CA LYS A 161 14.62 2.00 -2.30
C LYS A 161 15.80 1.47 -3.11
N THR A 162 15.77 0.19 -3.45
CA THR A 162 16.89 -0.48 -4.13
C THR A 162 16.93 -0.18 -5.63
N GLN A 163 15.76 -0.11 -6.28
CA GLN A 163 15.59 0.17 -7.70
C GLN A 163 14.46 1.19 -7.86
N PRO A 164 14.71 2.47 -7.49
CA PRO A 164 13.67 3.49 -7.47
C PRO A 164 13.09 3.68 -8.87
N TYR A 165 11.77 3.84 -8.91
CA TYR A 165 10.99 4.15 -10.10
C TYR A 165 10.14 5.40 -9.86
N ASP A 166 9.64 6.02 -10.92
CA ASP A 166 8.89 7.29 -10.88
C ASP A 166 9.57 8.36 -10.00
N ALA A 167 8.94 8.79 -8.90
CA ALA A 167 9.45 9.83 -8.01
C ALA A 167 9.83 9.32 -6.60
N TYR A 168 10.01 8.00 -6.44
CA TYR A 168 10.37 7.41 -5.13
C TYR A 168 11.77 7.78 -4.64
N ASP A 169 12.65 8.22 -5.54
CA ASP A 169 13.97 8.77 -5.25
C ASP A 169 13.93 10.14 -4.54
N LYS A 170 12.86 10.91 -4.77
CA LYS A 170 12.66 12.27 -4.23
C LYS A 170 11.85 12.30 -2.93
N VAL A 171 11.37 11.15 -2.47
CA VAL A 171 10.52 11.05 -1.28
C VAL A 171 11.26 10.31 -0.18
N GLU A 172 11.25 10.90 1.02
CA GLU A 172 11.81 10.30 2.22
C GLU A 172 10.77 9.40 2.89
N PHE A 173 11.15 8.16 3.16
CA PHE A 173 10.33 7.17 3.88
C PHE A 173 11.22 6.06 4.41
N ASP A 174 10.77 5.40 5.47
CA ASP A 174 11.43 4.24 6.06
C ASP A 174 10.70 2.94 5.69
N VAL A 175 11.45 1.83 5.74
CA VAL A 175 10.94 0.50 5.43
C VAL A 175 10.90 -0.33 6.71
N PRO A 176 9.72 -0.81 7.16
CA PRO A 176 9.64 -1.65 8.35
C PRO A 176 10.22 -3.04 8.06
N ILE A 177 10.96 -3.56 9.03
CA ILE A 177 11.65 -4.85 8.96
C ILE A 177 11.28 -5.65 10.21
N GLY A 178 10.77 -6.86 10.03
CA GLY A 178 10.48 -7.81 11.10
C GLY A 178 11.73 -8.55 11.57
N VAL A 179 11.63 -9.26 12.69
CA VAL A 179 12.77 -9.96 13.31
C VAL A 179 12.57 -11.47 13.30
N ASN A 180 11.36 -11.92 13.63
CA ASN A 180 11.04 -13.32 13.90
C ASN A 180 10.46 -14.03 12.67
N GLY A 181 9.94 -13.29 11.68
CA GLY A 181 9.32 -13.88 10.48
C GLY A 181 7.98 -14.57 10.75
N ASP A 182 7.28 -14.23 11.83
CA ASP A 182 5.96 -14.74 12.16
C ASP A 182 4.83 -13.89 11.55
N CYS A 183 3.57 -14.29 11.76
CA CYS A 183 2.41 -13.52 11.28
C CYS A 183 2.27 -12.15 11.96
N PHE A 184 2.86 -11.96 13.13
CA PHE A 184 2.75 -10.70 13.87
C PHE A 184 3.73 -9.64 13.35
N ASP A 185 4.93 -10.05 12.96
CA ASP A 185 5.94 -9.17 12.35
C ASP A 185 5.66 -8.80 10.89
N ARG A 186 4.68 -9.45 10.24
CA ARG A 186 4.28 -9.24 8.85
C ARG A 186 3.17 -8.21 8.70
#